data_AF-A0A7D5NGV9-F1
#
_entry.id   AF-A0A7D5NGV9-F1
#
_cell.length_a   1.000
_cell.length_b   1.000
_cell.length_c   1.000
_cell.angle_alpha   90.00
_cell.angle_beta   90.00
_cell.angle_gamma   90.00
#
_symmetry.space_group_name_H-M   'P 1'
#
loop_
_entity.id
_entity.type
_entity.pdbx_description
1 polymer ?
#
loop_
_entity_poly.entity_id
_entity_poly.type
_entity_poly.pdbx_seq_one_letter_code
_entity_poly.pdbx_strand_id
1 'polypeptide(L)'
;MVFFFNNNQVNSGGAADQTLAIWARIWITDAGGNNVGVAYELTNDDSKYDLTTQGGGGTFLGDPTTYTAPGTGAGNPSSVAPGATDFLMAGGQYCVATGGSLPLPVPVPCGSDPTAVGGTMISAPINHNLGADHVAYSVLVPELNAALATLFSSVPDAALVNYTLHLDVRMGCYNPAATRVPVPGVSPWISSEYANGNGTCLNNGFEQLFIGTAVVPEVVPEPQSLALLAAGLTLAGFMSRRRKSLPEREAS
;
A
#
# COMPACT_ATOMS: atom_id res chain seq x y z
N MET A 1 1.72 9.61 -5.57
CA MET A 1 1.22 8.34 -6.10
C MET A 1 1.12 7.35 -4.95
N VAL A 2 0.06 6.55 -4.94
CA VAL A 2 -0.17 5.49 -3.95
C VAL A 2 -0.53 4.23 -4.71
N PHE A 3 0.05 3.10 -4.30
CA PHE A 3 -0.32 1.78 -4.79
C PHE A 3 -1.26 1.14 -3.79
N PHE A 4 -2.39 0.62 -4.27
CA PHE A 4 -3.34 -0.09 -3.44
C PHE A 4 -3.34 -1.56 -3.83
N PHE A 5 -3.26 -2.43 -2.83
CA PHE A 5 -3.24 -3.86 -3.03
C PHE A 5 -4.32 -4.54 -2.20
N ASN A 6 -5.09 -5.39 -2.86
CA ASN A 6 -6.09 -6.24 -2.22
C ASN A 6 -5.59 -7.69 -2.12
N ASN A 7 -5.48 -8.17 -0.87
CA ASN A 7 -5.21 -9.57 -0.58
C ASN A 7 -6.54 -10.30 -0.36
N ASN A 8 -6.88 -11.24 -1.25
CA ASN A 8 -8.08 -12.08 -1.14
C ASN A 8 -7.78 -13.56 -0.86
N GLN A 9 -6.79 -13.84 -0.01
CA GLN A 9 -6.61 -15.19 0.53
C GLN A 9 -7.73 -15.57 1.51
N VAL A 10 -7.87 -16.85 1.88
CA VAL A 10 -8.90 -17.29 2.83
C VAL A 10 -8.61 -16.72 4.21
N ASN A 11 -9.57 -16.02 4.83
CA ASN A 11 -9.35 -15.41 6.13
C ASN A 11 -9.31 -16.45 7.27
N SER A 12 -8.12 -16.98 7.60
CA SER A 12 -7.94 -18.00 8.65
C SER A 12 -7.54 -17.46 10.02
N GLY A 13 -7.32 -16.15 10.17
CA GLY A 13 -6.85 -15.53 11.41
C GLY A 13 -5.36 -15.78 11.74
N GLY A 14 -4.61 -16.46 10.88
CA GLY A 14 -3.18 -16.71 11.01
C GLY A 14 -2.44 -16.54 9.68
N ALA A 15 -1.10 -16.40 9.75
CA ALA A 15 -0.28 -16.15 8.56
C ALA A 15 -0.26 -17.32 7.56
N ALA A 16 -0.51 -18.55 8.02
CA ALA A 16 -0.33 -19.75 7.20
C ALA A 16 -1.25 -19.80 5.97
N ASP A 17 -2.51 -19.37 6.05
CA ASP A 17 -3.44 -19.41 4.91
C ASP A 17 -3.89 -18.03 4.40
N GLN A 18 -3.30 -16.96 4.94
CA GLN A 18 -3.69 -15.58 4.66
C GLN A 18 -2.59 -14.75 4.01
N THR A 19 -1.38 -15.29 3.86
CA THR A 19 -0.24 -14.49 3.44
C THR A 19 -0.03 -14.54 1.94
N LEU A 20 0.36 -13.40 1.36
CA LEU A 20 0.90 -13.34 0.02
C LEU A 20 2.34 -12.83 0.09
N ALA A 21 3.25 -13.45 -0.67
CA ALA A 21 4.59 -12.95 -0.85
C ALA A 21 4.58 -11.89 -1.96
N ILE A 22 5.01 -10.67 -1.65
CA ILE A 22 4.98 -9.54 -2.59
C ILE A 22 6.35 -8.87 -2.63
N TRP A 23 6.83 -8.62 -3.84
CA TRP A 23 7.97 -7.76 -4.10
C TRP A 23 7.61 -6.83 -5.25
N ALA A 24 8.05 -5.58 -5.19
CA ALA A 24 7.85 -4.64 -6.29
C ALA A 24 9.07 -3.76 -6.49
N ARG A 25 9.32 -3.41 -7.75
CA ARG A 25 10.36 -2.48 -8.15
C ARG A 25 9.84 -1.50 -9.18
N ILE A 26 10.20 -0.24 -9.00
CA ILE A 26 9.75 0.88 -9.83
C ILE A 26 10.97 1.64 -10.30
N TRP A 27 11.05 1.96 -11.59
CA TRP A 27 12.11 2.79 -12.15
C TRP A 27 11.60 3.60 -13.33
N ILE A 28 12.33 4.66 -13.69
CA ILE A 28 11.96 5.57 -14.79
C ILE A 28 13.07 5.51 -15.84
N THR A 29 12.71 5.45 -17.13
CA THR A 29 13.67 5.60 -18.23
C THR A 29 13.37 6.80 -19.10
N ASP A 30 14.41 7.41 -19.69
CA ASP A 30 14.30 8.48 -20.67
C ASP A 30 14.15 7.96 -22.12
N ALA A 31 14.15 8.89 -23.08
CA ALA A 31 14.03 8.63 -24.52
C ALA A 31 15.13 7.70 -25.07
N GLY A 32 16.31 7.73 -24.46
CA GLY A 32 17.46 6.90 -24.82
C GLY A 32 17.46 5.55 -24.12
N GLY A 33 16.46 5.26 -23.29
CA GLY A 33 16.41 4.06 -22.46
C GLY A 33 17.31 4.13 -21.22
N ASN A 34 17.85 5.30 -20.88
CA ASN A 34 18.67 5.46 -19.69
C ASN A 34 17.79 5.59 -18.45
N ASN A 35 18.19 4.98 -17.33
CA ASN A 35 17.49 5.15 -16.07
C ASN A 35 17.63 6.58 -15.54
N VAL A 36 16.51 7.15 -15.09
CA VAL A 36 16.41 8.47 -14.49
C VAL A 36 16.43 8.31 -12.98
N GLY A 37 17.58 8.60 -12.38
CA GLY A 37 17.78 8.45 -10.94
C GLY A 37 18.01 7.00 -10.52
N VAL A 38 17.36 6.60 -9.43
CA VAL A 38 17.48 5.26 -8.83
C VAL A 38 16.19 4.47 -9.01
N ALA A 39 16.27 3.16 -8.82
CA ALA A 39 15.09 2.35 -8.65
C ALA A 39 14.54 2.47 -7.22
N TYR A 40 13.25 2.25 -7.07
CA TYR A 40 12.55 2.19 -5.79
C TYR A 40 12.01 0.79 -5.60
N GLU A 41 12.20 0.23 -4.41
CA GLU A 41 11.80 -1.15 -4.14
C GLU A 41 10.92 -1.23 -2.90
N LEU A 42 9.94 -2.11 -3.02
CA LEU A 42 9.20 -2.66 -1.90
C LEU A 42 9.82 -4.04 -1.63
N THR A 43 10.74 -4.09 -0.67
CA THR A 43 11.55 -5.27 -0.38
C THR A 43 11.65 -5.53 1.12
N ASN A 44 11.88 -6.80 1.46
CA ASN A 44 12.26 -7.27 2.78
C ASN A 44 13.79 -7.31 2.98
N ASP A 45 14.57 -6.78 2.02
CA ASP A 45 16.02 -6.60 2.09
C ASP A 45 16.74 -7.86 2.60
N ASP A 46 16.48 -8.99 1.92
CA ASP A 46 17.07 -10.29 2.22
C ASP A 46 16.98 -10.70 3.72
N SER A 47 15.95 -10.24 4.41
CA SER A 47 15.72 -10.55 5.82
C SER A 47 14.76 -11.73 5.98
N LYS A 48 14.47 -12.13 7.22
CA LYS A 48 13.54 -13.23 7.51
C LYS A 48 12.14 -12.89 6.97
N TYR A 49 11.41 -13.85 6.43
CA TYR A 49 10.00 -13.65 6.05
C TYR A 49 9.09 -13.59 7.29
N ASP A 50 9.07 -12.46 7.99
CA ASP A 50 8.35 -12.29 9.27
C ASP A 50 8.09 -10.80 9.56
N LEU A 51 7.46 -10.50 10.69
CA LEU A 51 7.36 -9.14 11.22
C LEU A 51 8.76 -8.55 11.49
N THR A 52 8.90 -7.23 11.36
CA THR A 52 10.15 -6.50 11.66
C THR A 52 10.73 -6.85 13.04
N THR A 53 9.89 -7.03 14.05
CA THR A 53 10.31 -7.41 15.42
C THR A 53 10.74 -8.85 15.58
N GLN A 54 10.45 -9.71 14.61
CA GLN A 54 10.80 -11.14 14.60
C GLN A 54 11.99 -11.44 13.68
N GLY A 55 12.69 -10.39 13.21
CA GLY A 55 13.82 -10.47 12.29
C GLY A 55 13.45 -10.23 10.82
N GLY A 56 12.22 -9.77 10.55
CA GLY A 56 11.82 -9.25 9.24
C GLY A 56 12.53 -7.96 8.89
N GLY A 57 12.58 -7.65 7.60
CA GLY A 57 13.32 -6.52 7.04
C GLY A 57 12.62 -5.18 7.27
N GLY A 58 13.40 -4.12 7.19
CA GLY A 58 12.94 -2.75 7.39
C GLY A 58 12.79 -2.35 8.85
N THR A 59 12.29 -1.13 9.07
CA THR A 59 12.05 -0.57 10.41
C THR A 59 10.61 -0.06 10.48
N PHE A 60 9.87 -0.49 11.50
CA PHE A 60 8.50 0.01 11.69
C PHE A 60 8.53 1.50 12.00
N LEU A 61 7.72 2.29 11.27
CA LEU A 61 7.77 3.76 11.28
C LEU A 61 9.18 4.32 10.94
N GLY A 62 9.98 3.55 10.20
CA GLY A 62 11.28 3.97 9.70
C GLY A 62 11.19 4.98 8.56
N ASP A 63 12.35 5.53 8.19
CA ASP A 63 12.48 6.46 7.09
C ASP A 63 12.88 5.71 5.80
N PRO A 64 12.00 5.64 4.79
CA PRO A 64 12.29 4.93 3.54
C PRO A 64 13.46 5.55 2.74
N THR A 65 13.84 6.81 3.01
CA THR A 65 14.96 7.48 2.32
C THR A 65 16.33 6.91 2.70
N THR A 66 16.38 6.11 3.78
CA THR A 66 17.61 5.46 4.24
C THR A 66 17.96 4.19 3.46
N TYR A 67 17.01 3.67 2.67
CA TYR A 67 17.21 2.53 1.79
C TYR A 67 17.55 3.01 0.37
N THR A 68 18.48 2.32 -0.30
CA THR A 68 18.80 2.55 -1.71
C THR A 68 18.78 1.22 -2.45
N ALA A 69 17.90 1.10 -3.44
CA ALA A 69 17.82 -0.11 -4.25
C ALA A 69 19.15 -0.39 -4.96
N PRO A 70 19.62 -1.64 -5.00
CA PRO A 70 20.80 -2.01 -5.77
C PRO A 70 20.50 -1.82 -7.27
N GLY A 71 21.28 -0.96 -7.93
CA GLY A 71 21.12 -0.64 -9.35
C GLY A 71 19.96 0.31 -9.66
N THR A 72 19.84 0.72 -10.93
CA THR A 72 18.93 1.81 -11.33
C THR A 72 17.77 1.39 -12.25
N GLY A 73 17.73 0.13 -12.70
CA GLY A 73 16.75 -0.37 -13.67
C GLY A 73 16.01 -1.61 -13.20
N ALA A 74 15.69 -2.52 -14.12
CA ALA A 74 15.11 -3.82 -13.79
C ALA A 74 16.00 -4.59 -12.79
N GLY A 75 15.37 -5.38 -11.93
CA GLY A 75 16.02 -6.17 -10.90
C GLY A 75 15.32 -7.50 -10.69
N ASN A 76 15.88 -8.34 -9.84
CA ASN A 76 15.23 -9.56 -9.37
C ASN A 76 15.29 -9.58 -7.84
N PRO A 77 14.25 -10.06 -7.16
CA PRO A 77 14.33 -10.30 -5.73
C PRO A 77 15.42 -11.35 -5.46
N SER A 78 16.31 -11.05 -4.53
CA SER A 78 17.34 -11.97 -4.06
C SER A 78 16.84 -12.85 -2.90
N SER A 79 17.61 -13.91 -2.68
CA SER A 79 17.59 -14.70 -1.46
C SER A 79 19.00 -15.17 -1.19
N VAL A 80 19.75 -14.40 -0.41
CA VAL A 80 21.17 -14.71 -0.14
C VAL A 80 21.36 -15.84 0.86
N ALA A 81 20.34 -16.19 1.66
CA ALA A 81 20.42 -17.24 2.67
C ALA A 81 19.11 -18.05 2.81
N PRO A 82 19.16 -19.30 3.31
CA PRO A 82 17.95 -20.07 3.63
C PRO A 82 17.08 -19.33 4.65
N GLY A 83 15.80 -19.12 4.32
CA GLY A 83 14.85 -18.40 5.16
C GLY A 83 14.91 -16.87 5.06
N ALA A 84 15.88 -16.33 4.32
CA ALA A 84 15.98 -14.93 3.93
C ALA A 84 15.33 -14.71 2.57
N THR A 85 14.65 -13.58 2.42
CA THR A 85 13.91 -13.25 1.20
C THR A 85 13.72 -11.75 1.08
N ASP A 86 13.67 -11.26 -0.16
CA ASP A 86 13.22 -9.92 -0.51
C ASP A 86 11.70 -9.77 -0.55
N PHE A 87 10.95 -10.86 -0.51
CA PHE A 87 9.49 -10.80 -0.51
C PHE A 87 8.97 -10.34 0.86
N LEU A 88 8.05 -9.39 0.85
CA LEU A 88 7.32 -8.96 2.03
C LEU A 88 6.18 -9.92 2.37
N MET A 89 5.92 -10.06 3.66
CA MET A 89 4.76 -10.76 4.20
C MET A 89 3.54 -9.85 4.16
N ALA A 90 2.60 -10.13 3.25
CA ALA A 90 1.34 -9.41 3.13
C ALA A 90 0.18 -10.31 3.57
N GLY A 91 0.01 -10.53 4.88
CA GLY A 91 -1.15 -11.22 5.43
C GLY A 91 -1.03 -11.61 6.90
N GLY A 92 -2.02 -12.38 7.38
CA GLY A 92 -2.13 -12.81 8.78
C GLY A 92 -2.75 -11.76 9.70
N GLN A 93 -2.48 -11.90 11.00
CA GLN A 93 -2.91 -10.97 12.03
C GLN A 93 -1.72 -10.58 12.89
N TYR A 94 -1.59 -9.29 13.18
CA TYR A 94 -0.64 -8.81 14.18
C TYR A 94 -1.30 -7.79 15.09
N CYS A 95 -0.64 -7.57 16.21
CA CYS A 95 -1.06 -6.64 17.23
C CYS A 95 0.04 -5.59 17.40
N VAL A 96 -0.29 -4.47 18.03
CA VAL A 96 0.64 -3.37 18.26
C VAL A 96 0.88 -3.22 19.76
N ALA A 97 2.12 -3.42 20.19
CA ALA A 97 2.56 -3.17 21.54
C ALA A 97 2.79 -1.66 21.75
N THR A 98 2.34 -1.13 22.90
CA THR A 98 2.47 0.28 23.27
C THR A 98 2.71 0.44 24.77
N GLY A 99 3.08 1.66 25.20
CA GLY A 99 3.30 2.01 26.60
C GLY A 99 4.63 1.53 27.16
N GLY A 100 4.80 1.60 28.48
CA GLY A 100 6.05 1.23 29.15
C GLY A 100 7.22 2.12 28.72
N SER A 101 8.31 1.49 28.30
CA SER A 101 9.50 2.18 27.80
C SER A 101 9.50 2.34 26.27
N LEU A 102 8.42 1.96 25.57
CA LEU A 102 8.33 2.10 24.12
C LEU A 102 8.07 3.55 23.72
N PRO A 103 9.00 4.20 22.98
CA PRO A 103 8.80 5.56 22.47
C PRO A 103 7.83 5.60 21.29
N LEU A 104 7.67 4.49 20.57
CA LEU A 104 6.78 4.32 19.43
C LEU A 104 6.03 2.98 19.51
N PRO A 105 4.87 2.86 18.87
CA PRO A 105 4.17 1.57 18.77
C PRO A 105 5.02 0.54 18.03
N VAL A 106 4.93 -0.73 18.42
CA VAL A 106 5.75 -1.81 17.87
C VAL A 106 4.88 -2.99 17.43
N PRO A 107 4.95 -3.44 16.16
CA PRO A 107 4.17 -4.59 15.69
C PRO A 107 4.72 -5.89 16.30
N VAL A 108 3.83 -6.71 16.83
CA VAL A 108 4.15 -7.99 17.47
C VAL A 108 3.11 -9.05 17.10
N PRO A 109 3.44 -10.34 17.18
CA PRO A 109 2.45 -11.41 17.05
C PRO A 109 1.31 -11.23 18.07
N CYS A 110 0.06 -11.43 17.66
CA CYS A 110 -1.04 -11.35 18.61
C CYS A 110 -0.94 -12.43 19.69
N GLY A 111 -1.23 -12.05 20.94
CA GLY A 111 -1.08 -12.92 22.11
C GLY A 111 0.33 -12.98 22.69
N SER A 112 1.32 -12.27 22.11
CA SER A 112 2.63 -12.12 22.72
C SER A 112 2.58 -11.25 23.98
N ASP A 113 3.49 -11.51 24.92
CA ASP A 113 3.71 -10.63 26.08
C ASP A 113 4.30 -9.28 25.62
N PRO A 114 3.61 -8.13 25.82
CA PRO A 114 4.11 -6.82 25.40
C PRO A 114 5.41 -6.43 26.10
N THR A 115 5.71 -7.00 27.28
CA THR A 115 6.94 -6.69 28.03
C THR A 115 8.20 -7.21 27.33
N ALA A 116 8.07 -8.21 26.44
CA ALA A 116 9.19 -8.74 25.64
C ALA A 116 9.81 -7.69 24.71
N VAL A 117 9.05 -6.66 24.33
CA VAL A 117 9.50 -5.51 23.55
C VAL A 117 9.54 -4.22 24.37
N GLY A 118 9.36 -4.29 25.69
CA GLY A 118 9.34 -3.11 26.58
C GLY A 118 7.99 -2.35 26.63
N GLY A 119 6.93 -2.93 26.08
CA GLY A 119 5.58 -2.42 26.14
C GLY A 119 4.82 -2.84 27.42
N THR A 120 3.67 -2.23 27.65
CA THR A 120 2.74 -2.60 28.75
C THR A 120 1.33 -2.91 28.28
N MET A 121 1.00 -2.60 27.02
CA MET A 121 -0.30 -2.82 26.41
C MET A 121 -0.13 -3.43 25.03
N ILE A 122 -1.10 -4.24 24.62
CA ILE A 122 -1.20 -4.82 23.28
C ILE A 122 -2.56 -4.47 22.69
N SER A 123 -2.59 -4.07 21.42
CA SER A 123 -3.84 -3.74 20.73
C SER A 123 -4.71 -4.97 20.48
N ALA A 124 -5.95 -4.73 20.06
CA ALA A 124 -6.74 -5.77 19.40
C ALA A 124 -6.04 -6.24 18.11
N PRO A 125 -6.30 -7.48 17.66
CA PRO A 125 -5.76 -7.99 16.40
C PRO A 125 -6.13 -7.11 15.20
N ILE A 126 -5.14 -6.75 14.41
CA ILE A 126 -5.29 -6.05 13.15
C ILE A 126 -5.18 -7.11 12.05
N ASN A 127 -6.27 -7.32 11.32
CA ASN A 127 -6.32 -8.30 10.25
C ASN A 127 -5.81 -7.70 8.94
N HIS A 128 -4.82 -8.38 8.36
CA HIS A 128 -4.10 -7.95 7.16
C HIS A 128 -4.63 -8.60 5.88
N ASN A 129 -5.69 -9.37 6.03
CA ASN A 129 -6.51 -9.89 4.95
C ASN A 129 -7.97 -9.57 5.28
N LEU A 130 -8.50 -8.56 4.60
CA LEU A 130 -9.86 -8.05 4.80
C LEU A 130 -10.87 -8.66 3.81
N GLY A 131 -10.43 -9.57 2.93
CA GLY A 131 -11.25 -10.21 1.91
C GLY A 131 -11.46 -9.36 0.64
N ALA A 132 -12.15 -9.97 -0.33
CA ALA A 132 -12.28 -9.49 -1.71
C ALA A 132 -12.77 -8.05 -1.88
N ASP A 133 -13.57 -7.54 -0.94
CA ASP A 133 -14.24 -6.25 -1.09
C ASP A 133 -13.49 -5.08 -0.41
N HIS A 134 -12.30 -5.34 0.16
CA HIS A 134 -11.54 -4.35 0.92
C HIS A 134 -10.07 -4.29 0.52
N VAL A 135 -9.56 -3.08 0.30
CA VAL A 135 -8.12 -2.84 0.14
C VAL A 135 -7.47 -2.84 1.52
N ALA A 136 -6.67 -3.87 1.80
CA ALA A 136 -5.94 -3.98 3.07
C ALA A 136 -4.62 -3.19 3.08
N TYR A 137 -4.06 -2.85 1.91
CA TYR A 137 -2.74 -2.22 1.81
C TYR A 137 -2.74 -0.97 0.95
N SER A 138 -2.10 0.08 1.45
CA SER A 138 -1.66 1.24 0.68
C SER A 138 -0.15 1.40 0.83
N VAL A 139 0.55 1.46 -0.30
CA VAL A 139 2.00 1.67 -0.36
C VAL A 139 2.24 3.06 -0.91
N LEU A 140 2.89 3.89 -0.08
CA LEU A 140 3.36 5.21 -0.45
C LEU A 140 4.88 5.18 -0.61
N VAL A 141 5.37 5.60 -1.78
CA VAL A 141 6.80 5.74 -2.05
C VAL A 141 7.11 7.24 -2.14
N PRO A 142 7.47 7.90 -1.03
CA PRO A 142 7.64 9.35 -1.00
C PRO A 142 8.79 9.84 -1.88
N GLU A 143 9.86 9.05 -2.01
CA GLU A 143 11.04 9.36 -2.83
C GLU A 143 10.69 9.36 -4.31
N LEU A 144 9.88 8.40 -4.74
CA LEU A 144 9.35 8.36 -6.12
C LEU A 144 8.46 9.56 -6.40
N ASN A 145 7.62 9.96 -5.43
CA ASN A 145 6.79 11.17 -5.58
C ASN A 145 7.66 12.43 -5.75
N ALA A 146 8.75 12.54 -4.98
CA ALA A 146 9.70 13.65 -5.11
C ALA A 146 10.44 13.62 -6.46
N ALA A 147 10.82 12.44 -6.94
CA ALA A 147 11.46 12.29 -8.25
C ALA A 147 10.52 12.62 -9.41
N LEU A 148 9.27 12.17 -9.36
CA LEU A 148 8.25 12.53 -10.35
C LEU A 148 7.93 14.02 -10.33
N ALA A 149 7.80 14.64 -9.16
CA ALA A 149 7.61 16.08 -9.04
C ALA A 149 8.78 16.86 -9.66
N THR A 150 10.01 16.41 -9.40
CA THR A 150 11.22 16.98 -10.00
C THR A 150 11.19 16.83 -11.52
N LEU A 151 10.89 15.63 -12.02
CA LEU A 151 10.80 15.34 -13.46
C LEU A 151 9.78 16.25 -14.15
N PHE A 152 8.56 16.35 -13.60
CA PHE A 152 7.50 17.19 -14.17
C PHE A 152 7.79 18.69 -14.08
N SER A 153 8.61 19.13 -13.12
CA SER A 153 9.03 20.54 -13.01
C SER A 153 10.21 20.91 -13.91
N SER A 154 11.03 19.93 -14.28
CA SER A 154 12.29 20.14 -15.01
C SER A 154 12.21 19.82 -16.50
N VAL A 155 11.23 19.02 -16.91
CA VAL A 155 11.03 18.58 -18.30
C VAL A 155 9.74 19.21 -18.84
N PRO A 156 9.78 19.86 -20.03
CA PRO A 156 8.56 20.37 -20.67
C PRO A 156 7.57 19.26 -20.98
N ASP A 157 6.26 19.55 -20.87
CA ASP A 157 5.18 18.57 -21.12
C ASP A 157 5.32 17.81 -22.43
N ALA A 158 5.70 18.51 -23.51
CA ALA A 158 5.88 17.91 -24.83
C ALA A 158 7.02 16.86 -24.88
N ALA A 159 7.98 16.93 -23.95
CA ALA A 159 9.09 16.00 -23.85
C ALA A 159 8.83 14.84 -22.87
N LEU A 160 7.84 14.97 -21.95
CA LEU A 160 7.47 13.91 -21.00
C LEU A 160 6.98 12.63 -21.68
N VAL A 161 6.45 12.73 -22.91
CA VAL A 161 6.05 11.57 -23.74
C VAL A 161 7.20 10.59 -23.99
N ASN A 162 8.45 11.04 -23.85
CA ASN A 162 9.62 10.19 -24.05
C ASN A 162 10.11 9.50 -22.77
N TYR A 163 9.44 9.71 -21.64
CA TYR A 163 9.77 9.06 -20.38
C TYR A 163 8.80 7.90 -20.12
N THR A 164 9.32 6.80 -19.58
CA THR A 164 8.53 5.62 -19.23
C THR A 164 8.71 5.30 -17.75
N LEU A 165 7.60 5.17 -17.02
CA LEU A 165 7.58 4.59 -15.68
C LEU A 165 7.38 3.08 -15.82
N HIS A 166 8.32 2.32 -15.28
CA HIS A 166 8.29 0.87 -15.24
C HIS A 166 7.88 0.40 -13.86
N LEU A 167 7.10 -0.68 -13.81
CA LEU A 167 6.66 -1.34 -12.59
C LEU A 167 6.78 -2.85 -12.79
N ASP A 168 7.70 -3.47 -12.04
CA ASP A 168 7.79 -4.93 -11.91
C ASP A 168 7.18 -5.30 -10.56
N VAL A 169 6.13 -6.12 -10.58
CA VAL A 169 5.47 -6.63 -9.39
C VAL A 169 5.47 -8.14 -9.47
N ARG A 170 6.04 -8.77 -8.44
CA ARG A 170 6.10 -10.22 -8.31
C ARG A 170 5.33 -10.62 -7.08
N MET A 171 4.37 -11.49 -7.31
CA MET A 171 3.50 -12.04 -6.29
C MET A 171 3.50 -13.55 -6.40
N GLY A 172 3.42 -14.24 -5.27
CA GLY A 172 3.34 -15.69 -5.29
C GLY A 172 3.38 -16.33 -3.91
N CYS A 173 3.57 -17.64 -3.94
CA CYS A 173 3.77 -18.44 -2.74
C CYS A 173 5.18 -18.25 -2.20
N TYR A 174 5.31 -18.24 -0.89
CA TYR A 174 6.60 -18.38 -0.21
C TYR A 174 6.49 -19.57 0.75
N ASN A 175 7.37 -20.55 0.59
CA ASN A 175 7.49 -21.65 1.53
C ASN A 175 8.74 -21.43 2.41
N PRO A 176 8.59 -20.98 3.67
CA PRO A 176 9.73 -20.75 4.58
C PRO A 176 10.50 -22.02 4.93
N ALA A 177 9.90 -23.20 4.74
CA ALA A 177 10.50 -24.50 5.02
C ALA A 177 11.19 -25.11 3.79
N ALA A 178 11.10 -24.49 2.61
CA ALA A 178 11.84 -24.95 1.45
C ALA A 178 13.34 -24.73 1.69
N THR A 179 14.14 -25.78 1.65
CA THR A 179 15.60 -25.72 1.84
C THR A 179 16.35 -25.72 0.51
N ARG A 180 15.64 -25.45 -0.60
CA ARG A 180 16.22 -25.51 -1.94
C ARG A 180 17.22 -24.36 -2.12
N VAL A 181 18.43 -24.70 -2.55
CA VAL A 181 19.45 -23.72 -2.93
C VAL A 181 18.91 -22.90 -4.12
N PRO A 182 19.01 -21.55 -4.09
CA PRO A 182 18.60 -20.72 -5.21
C PRO A 182 19.31 -21.13 -6.51
N VAL A 183 18.53 -21.44 -7.55
CA VAL A 183 19.08 -21.58 -8.90
C VAL A 183 19.23 -20.16 -9.47
N PRO A 184 20.40 -19.77 -10.01
CA PRO A 184 20.57 -18.45 -10.61
C PRO A 184 19.48 -18.17 -11.66
N GLY A 185 18.78 -17.04 -11.52
CA GLY A 185 17.73 -16.61 -12.46
C GLY A 185 16.33 -17.18 -12.20
N VAL A 186 16.15 -18.00 -11.15
CA VAL A 186 14.84 -18.46 -10.69
C VAL A 186 14.71 -18.07 -9.23
N SER A 187 13.75 -17.22 -8.86
CA SER A 187 13.46 -17.01 -7.42
C SER A 187 12.97 -18.36 -6.88
N PRO A 188 13.76 -19.08 -6.06
CA PRO A 188 13.47 -20.48 -5.71
C PRO A 188 12.24 -20.62 -4.81
N TRP A 189 11.63 -19.50 -4.43
CA TRP A 189 10.56 -19.41 -3.45
C TRP A 189 9.17 -19.26 -4.07
N ILE A 190 9.04 -18.67 -5.26
CA ILE A 190 7.79 -18.71 -6.04
C ILE A 190 7.76 -20.04 -6.79
N SER A 191 7.37 -21.10 -6.10
CA SER A 191 7.12 -22.38 -6.77
C SER A 191 5.78 -22.31 -7.52
N SER A 192 5.79 -22.63 -8.81
CA SER A 192 4.58 -23.00 -9.54
C SER A 192 4.07 -24.41 -9.18
N GLU A 193 4.86 -25.19 -8.44
CA GLU A 193 4.62 -26.62 -8.16
C GLU A 193 3.86 -26.90 -6.85
N TYR A 194 3.75 -25.95 -5.91
CA TYR A 194 2.97 -26.14 -4.68
C TYR A 194 1.51 -25.73 -4.87
N ALA A 195 0.76 -26.54 -5.62
CA ALA A 195 -0.70 -26.56 -5.50
C ALA A 195 -1.09 -27.31 -4.23
N ASN A 196 -0.82 -26.82 -3.02
CA ASN A 196 -1.23 -27.52 -1.79
C ASN A 196 -1.37 -26.57 -0.58
N GLY A 197 -2.59 -26.08 -0.37
CA GLY A 197 -3.24 -26.09 0.95
C GLY A 197 -2.78 -25.14 2.05
N ASN A 198 -1.72 -24.34 1.88
CA ASN A 198 -1.25 -23.40 2.90
C ASN A 198 -1.45 -21.93 2.47
N GLY A 199 -2.62 -21.53 1.96
CA GLY A 199 -3.03 -20.17 1.50
C GLY A 199 -1.97 -19.10 1.14
N THR A 200 -0.83 -19.51 0.59
CA THR A 200 0.31 -18.67 0.22
C THR A 200 0.28 -18.31 -1.25
N CYS A 201 -0.55 -18.99 -2.04
CA CYS A 201 -0.53 -18.91 -3.49
C CYS A 201 -1.66 -18.06 -4.04
N LEU A 202 -1.39 -17.29 -5.10
CA LEU A 202 -2.42 -16.64 -5.91
C LEU A 202 -3.48 -17.67 -6.27
N ASN A 203 -4.65 -17.57 -5.65
CA ASN A 203 -5.69 -18.60 -5.71
C ASN A 203 -6.75 -18.25 -6.77
N ASN A 204 -6.42 -17.30 -7.65
CA ASN A 204 -7.30 -16.76 -8.68
C ASN A 204 -8.51 -16.00 -8.09
N GLY A 205 -8.36 -15.49 -6.87
CA GLY A 205 -9.39 -14.82 -6.09
C GLY A 205 -9.53 -13.32 -6.34
N PHE A 206 -9.03 -12.73 -7.42
CA PHE A 206 -9.05 -11.27 -7.66
C PHE A 206 -8.06 -10.47 -6.81
N GLU A 207 -6.79 -10.88 -6.71
CA GLU A 207 -5.74 -9.95 -6.29
C GLU A 207 -5.65 -8.79 -7.31
N GLN A 208 -5.91 -7.57 -6.85
CA GLN A 208 -5.96 -6.36 -7.68
C GLN A 208 -4.94 -5.33 -7.19
N LEU A 209 -4.20 -4.76 -8.14
CA LEU A 209 -3.29 -3.64 -7.92
C LEU A 209 -3.87 -2.38 -8.57
N PHE A 210 -4.02 -1.32 -7.78
CA PHE A 210 -4.45 -0.02 -8.28
C PHE A 210 -3.38 1.02 -8.06
N ILE A 211 -3.30 1.97 -8.99
CA ILE A 211 -2.42 3.13 -8.90
C ILE A 211 -3.30 4.36 -8.80
N GLY A 212 -3.14 5.12 -7.72
CA GLY A 212 -3.90 6.32 -7.45
C GLY A 212 -3.02 7.55 -7.20
N THR A 213 -3.65 8.72 -7.21
CA THR A 213 -3.04 9.95 -6.73
C THR A 213 -3.12 10.00 -5.20
N ALA A 214 -2.05 10.48 -4.56
CA ALA A 214 -2.03 10.66 -3.10
C ALA A 214 -2.90 11.84 -2.63
N VAL A 215 -3.41 12.63 -3.58
CA VAL A 215 -4.32 13.74 -3.33
C VAL A 215 -5.74 13.19 -3.33
N VAL A 216 -6.37 13.21 -2.17
CA VAL A 216 -7.83 13.10 -2.05
C VAL A 216 -8.41 14.38 -2.65
N PRO A 217 -9.33 14.33 -3.64
CA PRO A 217 -10.00 15.53 -4.12
C PRO A 217 -10.67 16.21 -2.93
N GLU A 218 -10.30 17.46 -2.69
CA GLU A 218 -10.90 18.29 -1.63
C GLU A 218 -12.37 18.53 -2.02
N VAL A 219 -13.28 17.78 -1.37
CA VAL A 219 -14.74 17.98 -1.39
C VAL A 219 -15.35 18.02 -2.80
N VAL A 220 -15.79 16.87 -3.32
CA VAL A 220 -16.84 16.89 -4.35
C VAL A 220 -18.13 17.29 -3.63
N PRO A 221 -18.77 18.45 -3.94
CA PRO A 221 -20.06 18.75 -3.36
C PRO A 221 -21.01 17.64 -3.76
N GLU A 222 -21.56 16.90 -2.79
CA GLU A 222 -22.52 15.85 -3.13
C GLU A 222 -23.66 16.50 -3.92
N PRO A 223 -24.16 15.88 -5.00
CA PRO A 223 -25.22 16.44 -5.83
C PRO A 223 -26.45 16.91 -5.03
N GLN A 224 -26.66 16.30 -3.87
CA GLN A 224 -27.73 16.63 -2.92
C GLN A 224 -27.58 18.04 -2.33
N SER A 225 -26.35 18.50 -2.05
CA SER A 225 -26.05 19.84 -1.54
C SER A 225 -26.43 20.93 -2.54
N LEU A 226 -26.12 20.70 -3.82
CA LEU A 226 -26.50 21.60 -4.92
C LEU A 226 -28.01 21.60 -5.16
N ALA A 227 -28.65 20.43 -5.08
CA ALA A 227 -30.10 20.31 -5.17
C ALA A 227 -30.81 21.04 -4.01
N LEU A 228 -30.32 20.93 -2.78
CA LEU A 228 -30.83 21.64 -1.60
C LEU A 228 -30.62 23.16 -1.70
N LEU A 229 -29.46 23.60 -2.18
CA LEU A 229 -29.19 25.03 -2.41
C LEU A 229 -30.11 25.61 -3.48
N ALA A 230 -30.29 24.89 -4.60
CA ALA A 230 -31.21 25.28 -5.67
C ALA A 230 -32.67 25.30 -5.19
N ALA A 231 -33.09 24.31 -4.39
CA ALA A 231 -34.41 24.28 -3.77
C ALA A 231 -34.60 25.45 -2.79
N GLY A 232 -33.60 25.75 -1.96
CA GLY A 232 -33.64 26.88 -1.03
C GLY A 232 -33.76 28.24 -1.72
N LEU A 233 -32.98 28.46 -2.79
CA LEU A 233 -33.00 29.70 -3.57
C LEU A 233 -34.32 29.87 -4.34
N THR A 234 -34.87 28.80 -4.90
CA THR A 234 -36.17 28.84 -5.57
C THR A 234 -37.30 29.14 -4.57
N LEU A 235 -37.32 28.48 -3.41
CA LEU A 235 -38.27 28.78 -2.33
C LEU A 235 -38.16 30.23 -1.85
N ALA A 236 -36.95 30.74 -1.62
CA ALA A 236 -36.73 32.13 -1.24
C ALA A 236 -37.20 33.12 -2.32
N GLY A 237 -36.95 32.81 -3.59
CA GLY A 237 -37.45 33.58 -4.74
C GLY A 237 -38.98 33.63 -4.78
N PHE A 238 -39.66 32.50 -4.57
CA PHE A 238 -41.12 32.45 -4.49
C PHE A 238 -41.68 33.22 -3.28
N MET A 239 -41.05 33.11 -2.11
CA MET A 239 -41.48 33.84 -0.91
C MET A 239 -41.27 35.36 -1.03
N SER A 240 -40.17 35.81 -1.65
CA SER A 240 -39.91 37.24 -1.87
C SER A 240 -40.89 37.86 -2.86
N ARG A 241 -41.31 37.13 -3.91
CA ARG A 241 -42.37 37.57 -4.83
C ARG A 241 -43.72 37.70 -4.14
N ARG A 242 -44.07 36.78 -3.24
CA ARG A 242 -45.32 36.89 -2.45
C ARG A 242 -45.35 38.09 -1.50
N ARG A 243 -44.20 38.51 -0.96
CA ARG A 243 -44.14 39.72 -0.10
C ARG A 243 -44.35 41.02 -0.89
N LYS A 244 -43.96 41.07 -2.16
CA LYS A 244 -44.21 42.25 -3.02
C LYS A 244 -45.64 42.36 -3.55
N SER A 245 -46.45 41.31 -3.42
CA SER A 245 -47.83 41.28 -3.91
C SER A 245 -48.89 41.45 -2.81
N LEU A 246 -48.51 41.88 -1.61
CA LEU A 246 -49.47 42.30 -0.58
C LEU A 246 -49.88 43.75 -0.88
N PRO A 247 -51.13 44.02 -1.27
CA PRO A 247 -51.60 45.39 -1.47
C PRO A 247 -51.58 46.12 -0.12
N GLU A 248 -51.07 47.35 -0.17
CA GLU A 248 -51.17 48.34 0.90
C GLU A 248 -52.66 48.49 1.25
N ARG A 249 -53.06 48.04 2.44
CA ARG A 249 -54.39 48.32 2.97
C ARG A 249 -54.40 49.79 3.37
N GLU A 250 -54.96 50.64 2.52
CA GLU A 250 -55.37 51.99 2.90
C GLU A 250 -56.32 51.89 4.11
N ALA A 251 -55.88 52.46 5.23
CA ALA A 251 -56.72 52.67 6.41
C ALA A 251 -57.40 54.02 6.27
N SER A 252 -58.73 54.01 6.23
CA SER A 252 -59.58 55.15 6.59
C SER A 252 -59.99 55.05 8.05
#